data_AF-A0A956SZG2-F1
#
_entry.id   AF-A0A956SZG2-F1
#
_cell.length_a   1.000
_cell.length_b   1.000
_cell.length_c   1.000
_cell.angle_alpha   90.00
_cell.angle_beta   90.00
_cell.angle_gamma   90.00
#
_symmetry.space_group_name_H-M   'P 1'
#
loop_
_entity.id
_entity.type
_entity.pdbx_description
1 polymer ?
#
loop_
_entity_poly.entity_id
_entity_poly.type
_entity_poly.pdbx_seq_one_letter_code
_entity_poly.pdbx_strand_id
1 'polypeptide(L)'
;MNHRAAPYFEALRDYVGQKNLTFHVPGHQHGLSTPEELSALVEEWGLACDITEVWGIDDIHEPRDQVRQAQQLAADLYGAEQTFFLVNGSTVGNQAMFLAALGPGKSVILPHNSHRSVYSALLLSGASAHFFETDFHPDLLCSLPPTVEQAVQAMERFPDADAFFLTSPTYHGSLALLRQIAAEAHKRDMVVMVDEAWGSHLRFCEGLSDAMEAGVDMAVQSTHKLTA
;
A
#
# COMPACT_ATOMS: atom_id res chain seq x y z
N MET A 1 -17.31 -0.41 12.24
CA MET A 1 -16.62 -0.30 13.55
C MET A 1 -16.62 1.17 14.04
N ASN A 2 -15.99 1.54 15.17
CA ASN A 2 -15.86 2.96 15.57
C ASN A 2 -14.69 3.63 14.83
N HIS A 3 -14.99 4.23 13.67
CA HIS A 3 -14.02 4.91 12.81
C HIS A 3 -13.54 6.28 13.32
N ARG A 4 -13.93 6.69 14.54
CA ARG A 4 -13.36 7.86 15.22
C ARG A 4 -12.25 7.51 16.20
N ALA A 5 -12.03 6.23 16.46
CA ALA A 5 -10.93 5.78 17.31
C ALA A 5 -9.62 5.74 16.51
N ALA A 6 -8.51 6.03 17.18
CA ALA A 6 -7.17 5.89 16.63
C ALA A 6 -6.32 5.03 17.57
N PRO A 7 -6.54 3.69 17.63
CA PRO A 7 -6.08 2.86 18.74
C PRO A 7 -4.57 2.95 19.02
N TYR A 8 -3.74 2.91 17.97
CA TYR A 8 -2.29 3.04 18.11
C TYR A 8 -1.87 4.43 18.57
N PHE A 9 -2.46 5.48 18.01
CA PHE A 9 -2.16 6.86 18.39
C PHE A 9 -2.61 7.18 19.83
N GLU A 10 -3.78 6.67 20.24
CA GLU A 10 -4.27 6.80 21.61
C GLU A 10 -3.33 6.12 22.61
N ALA A 11 -2.87 4.89 22.31
CA ALA A 11 -1.89 4.21 23.15
C ALA A 11 -0.54 4.93 23.19
N LEU A 12 -0.06 5.46 22.06
CA LEU A 12 1.14 6.27 22.01
C LEU A 12 1.02 7.51 22.90
N ARG A 13 -0.10 8.24 22.79
CA ARG A 13 -0.36 9.43 23.60
C ARG A 13 -0.37 9.09 25.10
N ASP A 14 -1.03 8.00 25.46
CA ASP A 14 -1.16 7.57 26.85
C ASP A 14 0.19 7.09 27.41
N TYR A 15 1.03 6.41 26.60
CA TYR A 15 2.38 6.02 26.98
C TYR A 15 3.28 7.23 27.24
N VAL A 16 3.29 8.20 26.33
CA VAL A 16 4.06 9.44 26.51
C VAL A 16 3.59 10.21 27.75
N GLY A 17 2.28 10.24 28.00
CA GLY A 17 1.68 10.87 29.18
C GLY A 17 2.12 10.27 30.52
N GLN A 18 2.57 9.02 30.55
CA GLN A 18 3.09 8.37 31.77
C GLN A 18 4.47 8.90 32.16
N LYS A 19 5.19 9.58 31.25
CA LYS A 19 6.54 10.13 31.49
C LYS A 19 7.53 9.08 32.01
N ASN A 20 7.49 7.90 31.40
CA ASN A 20 8.36 6.79 31.76
C ASN A 20 9.84 7.19 31.62
N LEU A 21 10.65 6.86 32.63
CA LEU A 21 12.10 6.96 32.53
C LEU A 21 12.58 5.92 31.52
N THR A 22 13.34 6.36 30.53
CA THR A 22 13.93 5.47 29.53
C THR A 22 15.39 5.21 29.85
N PHE A 23 15.74 3.93 29.78
CA PHE A 23 17.10 3.41 29.72
C PHE A 23 17.19 2.44 28.52
N HIS A 24 16.38 2.70 27.50
CA HIS A 24 16.16 1.85 26.33
C HIS A 24 16.48 2.60 25.05
N VAL A 25 16.43 1.93 23.90
CA VAL A 25 16.43 2.61 22.60
C VAL A 25 15.09 3.35 22.37
N PRO A 26 15.09 4.47 21.63
CA PRO A 26 16.24 5.08 20.95
C PRO A 26 17.18 5.92 21.84
N GLY A 27 18.42 6.10 21.39
CA GLY A 27 19.51 6.73 22.17
C GLY A 27 19.26 8.18 22.58
N HIS A 28 18.33 8.90 21.96
CA HIS A 28 17.96 10.25 22.35
C HIS A 28 17.15 10.32 23.65
N GLN A 29 16.73 9.17 24.20
CA GLN A 29 16.07 9.06 25.50
C GLN A 29 14.85 10.00 25.63
N HIS A 30 13.87 9.87 24.72
CA HIS A 30 12.69 10.75 24.65
C HIS A 30 13.01 12.24 24.51
N GLY A 31 14.19 12.59 24.00
CA GLY A 31 14.61 13.98 23.79
C GLY A 31 15.71 14.45 24.73
N LEU A 32 15.92 13.78 25.88
CA LEU A 32 16.87 14.19 26.92
C LEU A 32 18.32 14.24 26.44
N SER A 33 18.69 13.39 25.46
CA SER A 33 20.02 13.32 24.88
C SER A 33 20.07 13.91 23.46
N THR A 34 19.12 14.77 23.11
CA THR A 34 19.01 15.37 21.78
C THR A 34 19.68 16.75 21.75
N PRO A 35 20.50 17.06 20.72
CA PRO A 35 21.02 18.42 20.51
C PRO A 35 19.90 19.46 20.43
N GLU A 36 20.14 20.66 20.97
CA GLU A 36 19.14 21.73 21.07
C GLU A 36 18.54 22.09 19.70
N GLU A 37 19.35 22.13 18.65
CA GLU A 37 18.90 22.45 17.30
C GLU A 37 17.92 21.41 16.75
N LEU A 38 18.12 20.14 17.09
CA LEU A 38 17.23 19.06 16.66
C LEU A 38 15.96 19.03 17.51
N SER A 39 16.08 19.27 18.82
CA SER A 39 14.93 19.44 19.72
C SER A 39 14.02 20.59 19.30
N ALA A 40 14.60 21.71 18.85
CA ALA A 40 13.84 22.84 18.34
C ALA A 40 13.12 22.54 17.01
N LEU A 41 13.65 21.63 16.18
CA LEU A 41 13.07 21.27 14.90
C LEU A 41 11.96 20.23 15.01
N VAL A 42 12.17 19.18 15.81
CA VAL A 42 11.25 18.02 15.93
C VAL A 42 10.21 18.24 17.04
N GLU A 43 10.51 19.14 17.97
CA GLU A 43 9.75 19.40 19.19
C GLU A 43 9.77 18.21 20.18
N GLU A 44 9.49 18.52 21.46
CA GLU A 44 9.48 17.53 22.54
C GLU A 44 8.53 16.37 22.25
N TRP A 45 7.35 16.67 21.68
CA TRP A 45 6.35 15.65 21.39
C TRP A 45 6.81 14.67 20.32
N GLY A 46 7.44 15.15 19.25
CA GLY A 46 7.95 14.28 18.19
C GLY A 46 9.03 13.33 18.70
N LEU A 47 9.94 13.84 19.53
CA LEU A 47 11.01 13.04 20.15
C LEU A 47 10.48 12.08 21.22
N ALA A 48 9.40 12.43 21.94
CA ALA A 48 8.78 11.55 22.91
C ALA A 48 7.99 10.41 22.25
N CYS A 49 7.48 10.63 21.03
CA CYS A 49 6.77 9.63 20.24
C CYS A 49 7.69 8.67 19.49
N ASP A 50 8.97 8.99 19.30
CA ASP A 50 9.95 8.09 18.70
C ASP A 50 10.38 7.03 19.72
N ILE A 51 9.66 5.91 19.70
CA ILE A 51 9.82 4.78 20.61
C ILE A 51 9.87 3.47 19.84
N THR A 52 10.40 2.45 20.50
CA THR A 52 10.40 1.06 20.02
C THR A 52 9.22 0.28 20.60
N GLU A 53 9.20 -1.03 20.38
CA GLU A 53 8.26 -2.00 20.96
C GLU A 53 8.43 -2.12 22.49
N VAL A 54 8.05 -1.06 23.19
CA VAL A 54 8.07 -0.97 24.65
C VAL A 54 6.77 -1.46 25.26
N TRP A 55 6.80 -1.87 26.53
CA TRP A 55 5.60 -2.31 27.25
C TRP A 55 4.47 -1.27 27.18
N GLY A 56 3.32 -1.69 26.68
CA GLY A 56 2.14 -0.84 26.47
C GLY A 56 1.96 -0.36 25.02
N ILE A 57 2.94 -0.60 24.15
CA ILE A 57 2.91 -0.29 22.72
C ILE A 57 3.08 -1.58 21.92
N ASP A 58 2.25 -1.75 20.89
CA ASP A 58 2.20 -2.96 20.06
C ASP A 58 3.39 -3.03 19.09
N ASP A 59 3.74 -4.25 18.67
CA ASP A 59 4.77 -4.48 17.65
C ASP A 59 4.13 -4.50 16.25
N ILE A 60 4.62 -3.66 15.34
CA ILE A 60 4.11 -3.61 13.97
C ILE A 60 4.43 -4.87 13.16
N HIS A 61 5.49 -5.60 13.51
CA HIS A 61 5.89 -6.84 12.84
C HIS A 61 5.06 -8.04 13.28
N GLU A 62 4.51 -8.00 14.49
CA GLU A 62 3.59 -9.01 15.00
C GLU A 62 2.42 -8.37 15.76
N PRO A 63 1.48 -7.71 15.06
CA PRO A 63 0.41 -6.95 15.69
C PRO A 63 -0.52 -7.82 16.53
N ARG A 64 -0.60 -7.55 17.84
CA ARG A 64 -1.46 -8.31 18.77
C ARG A 64 -2.50 -7.45 19.48
N ASP A 65 -2.37 -6.14 19.49
CA ASP A 65 -3.22 -5.23 20.25
C ASP A 65 -3.61 -4.00 19.41
N GLN A 66 -3.02 -2.84 19.66
CA GLN A 66 -3.48 -1.57 19.11
C GLN A 66 -3.20 -1.43 17.61
N VAL A 67 -2.07 -1.97 17.11
CA VAL A 67 -1.79 -1.99 15.67
C VAL A 67 -2.78 -2.92 14.98
N ARG A 68 -3.07 -4.10 15.55
CA ARG A 68 -4.07 -5.02 14.99
C ARG A 68 -5.45 -4.37 14.92
N GLN A 69 -5.86 -3.65 15.97
CA GLN A 69 -7.13 -2.94 15.97
C GLN A 69 -7.18 -1.83 14.92
N ALA A 70 -6.10 -1.05 14.77
CA ALA A 70 -6.00 -0.01 13.75
C ALA A 70 -6.05 -0.59 12.32
N GLN A 71 -5.35 -1.70 12.08
CA GLN A 71 -5.40 -2.44 10.82
C GLN A 71 -6.79 -2.99 10.53
N GLN A 72 -7.50 -3.50 11.54
CA GLN A 72 -8.86 -3.98 11.39
C GLN A 72 -9.87 -2.85 11.08
N LEU A 73 -9.69 -1.67 11.67
CA LEU A 73 -10.47 -0.47 11.31
C LEU A 73 -10.20 -0.06 9.86
N ALA A 74 -8.95 -0.07 9.42
CA ALA A 74 -8.61 0.22 8.02
C ALA A 74 -9.21 -0.82 7.06
N ALA A 75 -9.15 -2.10 7.40
CA ALA A 75 -9.77 -3.16 6.61
C ALA A 75 -11.31 -2.98 6.50
N ASP A 76 -11.99 -2.67 7.61
CA ASP A 76 -13.43 -2.36 7.64
C ASP A 76 -13.76 -1.11 6.79
N LEU A 77 -12.90 -0.09 6.85
CA LEU A 77 -13.07 1.14 6.07
C LEU A 77 -13.01 0.87 4.57
N TYR A 78 -11.94 0.21 4.10
CA TYR A 78 -11.70 -0.07 2.69
C TYR A 78 -12.44 -1.31 2.16
N GLY A 79 -13.10 -2.07 3.02
CA GLY A 79 -13.81 -3.30 2.63
C GLY A 79 -12.85 -4.44 2.25
N ALA A 80 -11.65 -4.45 2.81
CA ALA A 80 -10.66 -5.51 2.64
C ALA A 80 -10.83 -6.59 3.71
N GLU A 81 -10.42 -7.82 3.40
CA GLU A 81 -10.35 -8.88 4.42
C GLU A 81 -9.27 -8.57 5.46
N GLN A 82 -8.12 -8.09 5.00
CA GLN A 82 -6.98 -7.72 5.84
C GLN A 82 -6.34 -6.43 5.34
N THR A 83 -5.71 -5.68 6.24
CA THR A 83 -4.92 -4.50 5.91
C THR A 83 -3.65 -4.52 6.73
N PHE A 84 -2.51 -4.21 6.10
CA PHE A 84 -1.22 -4.15 6.75
C PHE A 84 -0.65 -2.74 6.66
N PHE A 85 -0.13 -2.23 7.78
CA PHE A 85 0.53 -0.93 7.80
C PHE A 85 2.00 -1.06 7.39
N LEU A 86 2.42 -0.22 6.45
CA LEU A 86 3.75 -0.27 5.84
C LEU A 86 4.52 1.00 6.19
N VAL A 87 5.67 0.85 6.85
CA VAL A 87 6.53 1.97 7.27
C VAL A 87 7.64 2.31 6.27
N ASN A 88 7.82 1.48 5.22
CA ASN A 88 8.84 1.66 4.18
C ASN A 88 8.24 2.04 2.81
N GLY A 89 7.07 2.68 2.83
CA GLY A 89 6.33 3.15 1.65
C GLY A 89 5.75 2.03 0.77
N SER A 90 5.01 2.41 -0.29
CA SER A 90 4.37 1.44 -1.20
C SER A 90 5.34 0.59 -2.01
N THR A 91 6.64 0.92 -2.01
CA THR A 91 7.67 0.04 -2.57
C THR A 91 7.64 -1.33 -1.89
N VAL A 92 7.62 -1.39 -0.55
CA VAL A 92 7.57 -2.68 0.15
C VAL A 92 6.20 -3.34 0.02
N GLY A 93 5.14 -2.57 -0.18
CA GLY A 93 3.81 -3.13 -0.45
C GLY A 93 3.76 -3.84 -1.80
N ASN A 94 4.30 -3.23 -2.86
CA ASN A 94 4.45 -3.88 -4.16
C ASN A 94 5.29 -5.16 -4.07
N GLN A 95 6.39 -5.12 -3.32
CA GLN A 95 7.23 -6.31 -3.08
C GLN A 95 6.46 -7.40 -2.34
N ALA A 96 5.72 -7.04 -1.29
CA ALA A 96 4.92 -7.96 -0.52
C ALA A 96 3.80 -8.60 -1.36
N MET A 97 3.10 -7.83 -2.20
CA MET A 97 2.08 -8.38 -3.11
C MET A 97 2.65 -9.45 -4.03
N PHE A 98 3.78 -9.16 -4.68
CA PHE A 98 4.42 -10.12 -5.60
C PHE A 98 4.96 -11.34 -4.86
N LEU A 99 5.60 -11.17 -3.69
CA LEU A 99 6.12 -12.29 -2.90
C LEU A 99 5.02 -13.19 -2.33
N ALA A 100 3.83 -12.63 -2.10
CA ALA A 100 2.68 -13.39 -1.60
C ALA A 100 1.93 -14.13 -2.71
N ALA A 101 1.67 -13.47 -3.85
CA ALA A 101 0.90 -14.05 -4.94
C ALA A 101 1.76 -14.93 -5.88
N LEU A 102 3.03 -14.58 -6.06
CA LEU A 102 3.91 -15.13 -7.09
C LEU A 102 5.14 -15.82 -6.49
N GLY A 103 5.90 -16.49 -7.35
CA GLY A 103 7.13 -17.20 -7.01
C GLY A 103 7.79 -17.80 -8.25
N PRO A 104 8.92 -18.51 -8.10
CA PRO A 104 9.54 -19.21 -9.22
C PRO A 104 8.57 -20.16 -9.92
N GLY A 105 8.48 -20.07 -11.25
CA GLY A 105 7.55 -20.86 -12.07
C GLY A 105 6.17 -20.25 -12.24
N LYS A 106 5.82 -19.19 -11.50
CA LYS A 106 4.62 -18.39 -11.74
C LYS A 106 4.90 -17.22 -12.68
N SER A 107 3.84 -16.66 -13.26
CA SER A 107 3.94 -15.50 -14.15
C SER A 107 2.85 -14.46 -13.92
N VAL A 108 3.15 -13.22 -14.29
CA VAL A 108 2.25 -12.07 -14.17
C VAL A 108 2.21 -11.28 -15.47
N ILE A 109 1.02 -10.81 -15.84
CA ILE A 109 0.80 -9.86 -16.94
C ILE A 109 0.84 -8.46 -16.35
N LEU A 110 1.68 -7.57 -16.90
CA LEU A 110 1.76 -6.19 -16.44
C LEU A 110 2.17 -5.21 -17.54
N PRO A 111 1.78 -3.93 -17.46
CA PRO A 111 2.16 -2.93 -18.44
C PRO A 111 3.58 -2.39 -18.19
N HIS A 112 4.23 -1.92 -19.26
CA HIS A 112 5.56 -1.30 -19.18
C HIS A 112 5.62 -0.01 -18.34
N ASN A 113 4.48 0.68 -18.17
CA ASN A 113 4.39 1.91 -17.40
C ASN A 113 4.33 1.70 -15.86
N SER A 114 4.64 0.49 -15.39
CA SER A 114 4.70 0.15 -13.97
C SER A 114 5.83 0.89 -13.22
N HIS A 115 5.65 1.17 -11.94
CA HIS A 115 6.67 1.84 -11.11
C HIS A 115 7.92 0.93 -10.93
N ARG A 116 9.10 1.52 -10.74
CA ARG A 116 10.38 0.77 -10.57
C ARG A 116 10.34 -0.28 -9.45
N SER A 117 9.50 -0.09 -8.43
CA SER A 117 9.31 -1.06 -7.34
C SER A 117 8.71 -2.38 -7.84
N VAL A 118 7.88 -2.35 -8.89
CA VAL A 118 7.25 -3.54 -9.49
C VAL A 118 8.31 -4.40 -10.17
N TYR A 119 9.24 -3.78 -10.89
CA TYR A 119 10.40 -4.48 -11.47
C TYR A 119 11.31 -5.09 -10.39
N SER A 120 11.49 -4.38 -9.28
CA SER A 120 12.23 -4.91 -8.13
C SER A 120 11.48 -6.09 -7.48
N ALA A 121 10.15 -6.01 -7.40
CA ALA A 121 9.28 -7.06 -6.88
C ALA A 121 9.27 -8.33 -7.77
N LEU A 122 9.27 -8.15 -9.09
CA LEU A 122 9.49 -9.23 -10.06
C LEU A 122 10.82 -9.95 -9.82
N LEU A 123 11.91 -9.18 -9.67
CA LEU A 123 13.23 -9.75 -9.40
C LEU A 123 13.27 -10.53 -8.08
N LEU A 124 12.66 -9.97 -7.02
CA LEU A 124 12.64 -10.60 -5.69
C LEU A 124 11.79 -11.86 -5.65
N SER A 125 10.63 -11.87 -6.33
CA SER A 125 9.73 -13.03 -6.38
C SER A 125 10.26 -14.16 -7.27
N GLY A 126 11.14 -13.87 -8.24
CA GLY A 126 11.60 -14.84 -9.22
C GLY A 126 10.51 -15.26 -10.22
N ALA A 127 9.40 -14.53 -10.28
CA ALA A 127 8.32 -14.76 -11.22
C ALA A 127 8.67 -14.27 -12.64
N SER A 128 8.05 -14.87 -13.65
CA SER A 128 8.15 -14.39 -15.03
C SER A 128 7.15 -13.27 -15.31
N ALA A 129 7.48 -12.38 -16.25
CA ALA A 129 6.64 -11.25 -16.63
C ALA A 129 6.23 -11.34 -18.09
N HIS A 130 4.94 -11.13 -18.35
CA HIS A 130 4.38 -10.91 -19.67
C HIS A 130 4.01 -9.43 -19.81
N PHE A 131 4.82 -8.69 -20.56
CA PHE A 131 4.59 -7.26 -20.74
C PHE A 131 3.61 -6.98 -21.87
N PHE A 132 2.79 -5.94 -21.69
CA PHE A 132 1.94 -5.39 -22.74
C PHE A 132 2.00 -3.85 -22.74
N GLU A 133 1.55 -3.26 -23.85
CA GLU A 133 1.52 -1.82 -24.04
C GLU A 133 0.18 -1.22 -23.63
N THR A 134 0.22 0.00 -23.10
CA THR A 134 -0.95 0.82 -22.79
C THR A 134 -0.95 2.04 -23.69
N ASP A 135 -2.11 2.65 -23.89
CA ASP A 135 -2.23 3.86 -24.68
C ASP A 135 -1.36 5.00 -24.13
N PHE A 136 -0.95 5.89 -25.04
CA PHE A 136 -0.18 7.08 -24.74
C PHE A 136 -0.96 8.32 -25.17
N HIS A 137 -1.14 9.27 -24.26
CA HIS A 137 -1.80 10.53 -24.59
C HIS A 137 -0.79 11.47 -25.27
N PRO A 138 -0.97 11.82 -26.57
CA PRO A 138 0.04 12.55 -27.33
C PRO A 138 0.24 13.98 -26.84
N ASP A 139 -0.83 14.67 -26.41
CA ASP A 139 -0.71 16.07 -25.98
C ASP A 139 -0.18 16.21 -24.55
N LEU A 140 -0.58 15.31 -23.64
CA LEU A 140 -0.13 15.30 -22.25
C LEU A 140 1.21 14.57 -22.06
N LEU A 141 1.70 13.90 -23.11
CA LEU A 141 2.93 13.12 -23.13
C LEU A 141 3.03 12.09 -21.99
N CYS A 142 1.92 11.39 -21.72
CA CYS A 142 1.83 10.45 -20.61
C CYS A 142 1.19 9.12 -21.01
N SER A 143 1.61 8.04 -20.34
CA SER A 143 0.93 6.75 -20.44
C SER A 143 -0.41 6.78 -19.70
N LEU A 144 -1.42 6.21 -20.35
CA LEU A 144 -2.76 5.98 -19.80
C LEU A 144 -2.81 4.60 -19.11
N PRO A 145 -3.79 4.37 -18.21
CA PRO A 145 -4.08 3.02 -17.75
C PRO A 145 -4.57 2.16 -18.92
N PRO A 146 -4.47 0.82 -18.83
CA PRO A 146 -5.00 -0.06 -19.86
C PRO A 146 -6.51 0.10 -19.99
N THR A 147 -7.02 0.06 -21.23
CA THR A 147 -8.46 -0.15 -21.46
C THR A 147 -8.84 -1.59 -21.10
N VAL A 148 -10.15 -1.85 -20.98
CA VAL A 148 -10.66 -3.21 -20.74
C VAL A 148 -10.28 -4.13 -21.90
N GLU A 149 -10.36 -3.64 -23.13
CA GLU A 149 -9.99 -4.39 -24.34
C GLU A 149 -8.50 -4.73 -24.35
N GLN A 150 -7.62 -3.77 -23.99
CA GLN A 150 -6.18 -4.03 -23.89
C GLN A 150 -5.86 -5.08 -22.82
N ALA A 151 -6.52 -4.99 -21.66
CA ALA A 151 -6.37 -5.96 -20.59
C ALA A 151 -6.83 -7.35 -21.03
N VAL A 152 -8.00 -7.47 -21.64
CA VAL A 152 -8.55 -8.74 -22.16
C VAL A 152 -7.64 -9.34 -23.22
N GLN A 153 -7.15 -8.55 -24.17
CA GLN A 153 -6.22 -9.03 -25.20
C GLN A 153 -4.91 -9.55 -24.60
N ALA A 154 -4.39 -8.88 -23.57
CA ALA A 154 -3.20 -9.34 -22.87
C ALA A 154 -3.46 -10.67 -22.13
N MET A 155 -4.61 -10.80 -21.46
CA MET A 155 -5.03 -12.04 -20.79
C MET A 155 -5.26 -13.20 -21.77
N GLU A 156 -5.83 -12.94 -22.95
CA GLU A 156 -6.02 -13.96 -24.01
C GLU A 156 -4.72 -14.41 -24.65
N ARG A 157 -3.74 -13.50 -24.75
CA ARG A 157 -2.41 -13.82 -25.26
C ARG A 157 -1.60 -14.68 -24.28
N PHE A 158 -1.83 -14.51 -22.99
CA PHE A 158 -1.13 -15.21 -21.91
C PHE A 158 -2.12 -15.87 -20.95
N PRO A 159 -2.91 -16.86 -21.42
CA PRO A 159 -4.02 -17.43 -20.65
C PRO A 159 -3.55 -18.21 -19.41
N ASP A 160 -2.30 -18.67 -19.40
CA ASP A 160 -1.70 -19.44 -18.30
C ASP A 160 -1.04 -18.57 -17.22
N ALA A 161 -1.22 -17.24 -17.27
CA ALA A 161 -0.65 -16.35 -16.26
C ALA A 161 -1.36 -16.47 -14.91
N ASP A 162 -0.62 -16.39 -13.80
CA ASP A 162 -1.17 -16.50 -12.45
C ASP A 162 -1.79 -15.19 -11.95
N ALA A 163 -1.33 -14.06 -12.47
CA ALA A 163 -1.77 -12.74 -12.01
C ALA A 163 -1.82 -11.69 -13.13
N PHE A 164 -2.65 -10.68 -12.90
CA PHE A 164 -2.73 -9.46 -13.69
C PHE A 164 -2.43 -8.27 -12.78
N PHE A 165 -1.45 -7.45 -13.17
CA PHE A 165 -1.03 -6.28 -12.43
C PHE A 165 -1.22 -5.00 -13.25
N LEU A 166 -1.67 -3.93 -12.59
CA LEU A 166 -1.74 -2.59 -13.19
C LEU A 166 -1.62 -1.47 -12.14
N THR A 167 -1.28 -0.28 -12.61
CA THR A 167 -1.28 0.94 -11.79
C THR A 167 -2.56 1.73 -12.05
N SER A 168 -3.32 2.05 -11.00
CA SER A 168 -4.49 2.93 -11.10
C SER A 168 -4.76 3.58 -9.74
N PRO A 169 -4.84 4.92 -9.63
CA PRO A 169 -4.65 5.89 -10.71
C PRO A 169 -3.21 5.97 -11.23
N THR A 170 -3.04 6.44 -12.46
CA THR A 170 -1.73 6.86 -12.96
C THR A 170 -1.25 8.12 -12.24
N TYR A 171 0.04 8.46 -12.38
CA TYR A 171 0.61 9.72 -11.86
C TYR A 171 -0.17 10.97 -12.32
N HIS A 172 -0.79 10.90 -13.50
CA HIS A 172 -1.54 12.01 -14.10
C HIS A 172 -3.03 12.00 -13.72
N GLY A 173 -3.44 11.14 -12.78
CA GLY A 173 -4.81 11.07 -12.27
C GLY A 173 -5.80 10.30 -13.15
N SER A 174 -5.32 9.55 -14.15
CA SER A 174 -6.19 8.71 -14.98
C SER A 174 -6.51 7.39 -14.29
N LEU A 175 -7.79 7.01 -14.28
CA LEU A 175 -8.30 5.80 -13.63
C LEU A 175 -8.55 4.68 -14.65
N ALA A 176 -8.19 3.46 -14.27
CA ALA A 176 -8.58 2.25 -15.00
C ALA A 176 -10.02 1.86 -14.64
N LEU A 177 -10.70 1.13 -15.55
CA LEU A 177 -11.99 0.49 -15.27
C LEU A 177 -11.80 -0.80 -14.46
N LEU A 178 -11.28 -0.65 -13.23
CA LEU A 178 -10.81 -1.76 -12.39
C LEU A 178 -11.85 -2.87 -12.21
N ARG A 179 -13.13 -2.52 -11.97
CA ARG A 179 -14.20 -3.52 -11.78
C ARG A 179 -14.40 -4.42 -13.00
N GLN A 180 -14.29 -3.85 -14.20
CA GLN A 180 -14.44 -4.62 -15.45
C GLN A 180 -13.20 -5.47 -15.72
N ILE A 181 -12.00 -4.90 -15.51
CA ILE A 181 -10.74 -5.61 -15.67
C ILE A 181 -10.63 -6.78 -14.69
N ALA A 182 -10.98 -6.57 -13.42
CA ALA A 182 -10.94 -7.61 -12.40
C ALA A 182 -11.91 -8.75 -12.72
N ALA A 183 -13.14 -8.43 -13.15
CA ALA A 183 -14.10 -9.44 -13.57
C ALA A 183 -13.61 -10.28 -14.76
N GLU A 184 -12.86 -9.70 -15.70
CA GLU A 184 -12.26 -10.43 -16.83
C GLU A 184 -11.07 -11.31 -16.40
N ALA A 185 -10.25 -10.83 -15.46
CA ALA A 185 -9.15 -11.58 -14.88
C ALA A 185 -9.65 -12.79 -14.09
N HIS A 186 -10.69 -12.61 -13.27
CA HIS A 186 -11.29 -13.67 -12.45
C HIS A 186 -11.95 -14.78 -13.27
N LYS A 187 -12.50 -14.47 -14.46
CA LYS A 187 -12.98 -15.51 -15.41
C LYS A 187 -11.86 -16.45 -15.90
N ARG A 188 -10.61 -16.06 -15.70
CA ARG A 188 -9.40 -16.76 -16.12
C ARG A 188 -8.56 -17.20 -14.92
N ASP A 189 -9.15 -17.22 -13.73
CA ASP A 189 -8.51 -17.63 -12.47
C ASP A 189 -7.23 -16.84 -12.12
N MET A 190 -7.11 -15.60 -12.60
CA MET A 190 -5.95 -14.73 -12.34
C MET A 190 -6.16 -13.88 -11.07
N VAL A 191 -5.11 -13.76 -10.25
CA VAL A 191 -5.07 -12.81 -9.13
C VAL A 191 -4.87 -11.39 -9.65
N VAL A 192 -5.68 -10.43 -9.20
CA VAL A 192 -5.59 -9.03 -9.60
C VAL A 192 -4.84 -8.24 -8.55
N MET A 193 -3.72 -7.63 -8.94
CA MET A 193 -2.90 -6.79 -8.08
C MET A 193 -2.88 -5.34 -8.61
N VAL A 194 -3.14 -4.35 -7.76
CA VAL A 194 -3.15 -2.94 -8.16
C VAL A 194 -2.16 -2.11 -7.34
N ASP A 195 -1.30 -1.37 -8.04
CA ASP A 195 -0.61 -0.23 -7.45
C ASP A 195 -1.54 0.99 -7.47
N GLU A 196 -2.19 1.22 -6.33
CA GLU A 196 -3.07 2.35 -6.04
C GLU A 196 -2.32 3.40 -5.20
N ALA A 197 -1.00 3.55 -5.39
CA ALA A 197 -0.22 4.50 -4.60
C ALA A 197 -0.77 5.93 -4.67
N TRP A 198 -1.39 6.33 -5.79
CA TRP A 198 -2.02 7.63 -5.98
C TRP A 198 -3.53 7.65 -5.68
N GLY A 199 -4.12 6.55 -5.22
CA GLY A 199 -5.57 6.41 -5.07
C GLY A 199 -6.07 6.32 -3.62
N SER A 200 -5.24 6.57 -2.61
CA SER A 200 -5.63 6.42 -1.20
C SER A 200 -6.87 7.24 -0.80
N HIS A 201 -7.13 8.34 -1.51
CA HIS A 201 -8.25 9.25 -1.30
C HIS A 201 -9.55 8.84 -2.01
N LEU A 202 -9.50 7.92 -2.98
CA LEU A 202 -10.60 7.64 -3.90
C LEU A 202 -11.88 7.22 -3.18
N ARG A 203 -11.75 6.45 -2.11
CA ARG A 203 -12.90 5.97 -1.33
C ARG A 203 -13.73 7.10 -0.69
N PHE A 204 -13.12 8.26 -0.50
CA PHE A 204 -13.79 9.44 0.06
C PHE A 204 -14.38 10.36 -1.02
N CYS A 205 -14.19 10.02 -2.29
CA CYS A 205 -14.67 10.80 -3.42
C CYS A 205 -15.98 10.22 -3.97
N GLU A 206 -17.05 11.01 -3.94
CA GLU A 206 -18.34 10.60 -4.47
C GLU A 206 -18.25 10.25 -5.97
N GLY A 207 -18.75 9.07 -6.35
CA GLY A 207 -18.77 8.60 -7.73
C GLY A 207 -17.48 7.92 -8.23
N LEU A 208 -16.45 7.81 -7.38
CA LEU A 208 -15.24 7.05 -7.65
C LEU A 208 -15.18 5.80 -6.76
N SER A 209 -14.44 4.79 -7.21
CA SER A 209 -14.20 3.56 -6.44
C SER A 209 -12.70 3.34 -6.30
N ASP A 210 -12.28 2.97 -5.09
CA ASP A 210 -10.93 2.45 -4.84
C ASP A 210 -10.79 1.00 -5.35
N ALA A 211 -9.55 0.49 -5.36
CA ALA A 211 -9.23 -0.84 -5.86
C ALA A 211 -9.97 -1.95 -5.11
N MET A 212 -10.12 -1.85 -3.79
CA MET A 212 -10.81 -2.89 -3.01
C MET A 212 -12.31 -2.89 -3.32
N GLU A 213 -12.95 -1.72 -3.45
CA GLU A 213 -14.35 -1.62 -3.90
C GLU A 213 -14.56 -2.11 -5.35
N ALA A 214 -13.52 -2.03 -6.18
CA ALA A 214 -13.53 -2.54 -7.53
C ALA A 214 -13.42 -4.08 -7.61
N GLY A 215 -13.17 -4.77 -6.49
CA GLY A 215 -13.04 -6.23 -6.45
C GLY A 215 -11.63 -6.72 -6.80
N VAL A 216 -10.61 -5.89 -6.58
CA VAL A 216 -9.20 -6.27 -6.71
C VAL A 216 -8.79 -7.14 -5.51
N ASP A 217 -7.95 -8.15 -5.73
CA ASP A 217 -7.51 -9.09 -4.70
C ASP A 217 -6.44 -8.50 -3.77
N MET A 218 -5.51 -7.70 -4.33
CA MET A 218 -4.46 -7.03 -3.56
C MET A 218 -4.22 -5.61 -4.07
N ALA A 219 -4.19 -4.63 -3.17
CA ALA A 219 -3.87 -3.25 -3.51
C ALA A 219 -2.83 -2.67 -2.56
N VAL A 220 -1.98 -1.77 -3.08
CA VAL A 220 -1.10 -0.94 -2.26
C VAL A 220 -1.44 0.53 -2.43
N GLN A 221 -1.53 1.26 -1.32
CA GLN A 221 -1.78 2.70 -1.31
C GLN A 221 -0.61 3.44 -0.64
N SER A 222 -0.31 4.66 -1.08
CA SER A 222 0.62 5.56 -0.38
C SER A 222 -0.18 6.64 0.34
N THR A 223 -0.51 6.39 1.61
CA THR A 223 -1.31 7.34 2.39
C THR A 223 -0.67 8.73 2.42
N HIS A 224 0.65 8.80 2.65
CA HIS A 224 1.44 10.04 2.69
C HIS A 224 1.38 10.90 1.42
N LYS A 225 0.87 10.39 0.28
CA LYS A 225 0.76 11.18 -0.95
C LYS A 225 -0.50 12.04 -0.96
N LEU A 226 -1.66 11.46 -0.64
CA LEU A 226 -2.95 12.09 -0.90
C LEU A 226 -3.99 11.93 0.22
N THR A 227 -3.63 11.38 1.37
CA THR A 227 -4.52 11.23 2.55
C THR A 227 -3.78 11.48 3.87
N ALA A 228 -4.52 11.77 4.93
CA ALA A 228 -4.02 11.87 6.30
C ALA A 228 -5.06 11.31 7.28
#